data_AF-A0A529TBL7-F1
#
_entry.id   AF-A0A529TBL7-F1
#
_cell.length_a   1.000
_cell.length_b   1.000
_cell.length_c   1.000
_cell.angle_alpha   90.00
_cell.angle_beta   90.00
_cell.angle_gamma   90.00
#
_symmetry.space_group_name_H-M   'P 1'
#
loop_
_entity.id
_entity.type
_entity.pdbx_description
1 polymer ?
#
loop_
_entity_poly.entity_id
_entity_poly.type
_entity_poly.pdbx_seq_one_letter_code
_entity_poly.pdbx_strand_id
1 'polypeptide(L)'
;MNKLSLTRRAFVTSASAFGLVGASGLALPYYSRASQRPAFTHGVQSGDVDATSGMVWTRTDRPAISTTESFANATRLAPLDTSPASDYTVKRLLTDLASDQDIFYRMIAADLSDINAVSEPIVGRFRTAPSSKRDVRFAWSGDTAGQGWGIDETGMKTYSTIAKHTPDFFLHSGDTIYADGALKDEVDLPGGGKWKNVVMLDGKRKVAETLDEYRDQWKYNMMDKHVLALSAICPTFYQWDDHEVLNNWSDSKDLSKDDRYKEKSIHVLAARAARAFHEMTTIRYEPSEPGRVYRKISHGPLLDVFFLDMRSYRGPNGANLDETLTPKSRMIGEEQSKWLKRELANSKATWKV
;
A
#
# COMPACT_ATOMS: atom_id res chain seq x y z
N MET A 1 -90.29 -16.34 -2.06
CA MET A 1 -89.98 -15.15 -1.21
C MET A 1 -88.76 -15.48 -0.37
N ASN A 2 -87.70 -14.66 -0.45
CA ASN A 2 -86.76 -14.35 0.65
C ASN A 2 -85.70 -13.38 0.10
N LYS A 3 -85.60 -12.19 0.70
CA LYS A 3 -84.57 -11.19 0.33
C LYS A 3 -83.30 -11.51 1.12
N LEU A 4 -82.21 -11.85 0.45
CA LEU A 4 -80.88 -11.89 1.07
C LEU A 4 -80.33 -10.46 1.20
N SER A 5 -80.16 -9.99 2.43
CA SER A 5 -79.64 -8.66 2.73
C SER A 5 -78.11 -8.64 2.65
N LEU A 6 -77.55 -7.92 1.67
CA LEU A 6 -76.11 -7.64 1.58
C LEU A 6 -75.69 -6.68 2.70
N THR A 7 -75.19 -7.23 3.80
CA THR A 7 -74.54 -6.43 4.85
C THR A 7 -73.09 -6.11 4.48
N ARG A 8 -72.57 -4.95 4.91
CA ARG A 8 -71.19 -4.48 4.61
C ARG A 8 -70.08 -5.46 5.02
N ARG A 9 -70.34 -6.44 5.91
CA ARG A 9 -69.37 -7.49 6.30
C ARG A 9 -69.11 -8.54 5.20
N ALA A 10 -70.05 -8.76 4.28
CA ALA A 10 -69.89 -9.75 3.20
C ALA A 10 -68.97 -9.28 2.07
N PHE A 11 -68.79 -7.97 1.89
CA PHE A 11 -67.93 -7.41 0.82
C PHE A 11 -66.43 -7.51 1.14
N VAL A 12 -66.07 -7.47 2.43
CA VAL A 12 -64.67 -7.53 2.91
C VAL A 12 -64.11 -8.96 2.87
N THR A 13 -64.98 -9.98 2.91
CA THR A 13 -64.57 -11.40 2.83
C THR A 13 -64.43 -11.92 1.39
N SER A 14 -64.99 -11.22 0.39
CA SER A 14 -64.91 -11.61 -1.03
C SER A 14 -63.69 -11.04 -1.78
N ALA A 15 -62.89 -10.16 -1.15
CA ALA A 15 -61.68 -9.59 -1.77
C ALA A 15 -60.42 -10.47 -1.64
N SER A 16 -60.49 -11.58 -0.90
CA SER A 16 -59.32 -12.36 -0.47
C SER A 16 -59.02 -13.64 -1.30
N ALA A 17 -59.83 -13.96 -2.31
CA ALA A 17 -59.87 -15.31 -2.90
C ALA A 17 -59.63 -15.40 -4.43
N PHE A 18 -59.40 -14.28 -5.14
CA PHE A 18 -59.21 -14.28 -6.60
C PHE A 18 -57.99 -13.45 -7.05
N GLY A 19 -56.82 -13.79 -6.48
CA GLY A 19 -55.55 -13.13 -6.80
C GLY A 19 -54.31 -14.03 -6.69
N LEU A 20 -54.46 -15.36 -6.84
CA LEU A 20 -53.46 -16.36 -6.45
C LEU A 20 -52.95 -17.22 -7.63
N VAL A 21 -52.74 -16.60 -8.80
CA VAL A 21 -52.08 -17.23 -9.98
C VAL A 21 -51.08 -16.27 -10.67
N GLY A 22 -50.61 -15.23 -9.96
CA GLY A 22 -49.67 -14.25 -10.48
C GLY A 22 -48.44 -14.08 -9.59
N ALA A 23 -47.28 -14.52 -10.08
CA ALA A 23 -45.96 -14.24 -9.50
C ALA A 23 -45.70 -14.72 -8.05
N SER A 24 -46.15 -15.93 -7.67
CA SER A 24 -45.50 -16.69 -6.58
C SER A 24 -44.17 -17.29 -7.05
N GLY A 25 -43.24 -16.43 -7.46
CA GLY A 25 -41.84 -16.83 -7.59
C GLY A 25 -41.34 -17.21 -6.20
N LEU A 26 -40.88 -18.45 -6.03
CA LEU A 26 -40.23 -18.87 -4.80
C LEU A 26 -38.95 -18.03 -4.64
N ALA A 27 -39.05 -16.97 -3.84
CA ALA A 27 -37.89 -16.24 -3.34
C ALA A 27 -37.11 -17.18 -2.42
N LEU A 28 -36.28 -18.03 -3.03
CA LEU A 28 -35.29 -18.82 -2.31
C LEU A 28 -34.50 -17.85 -1.43
N PRO A 29 -34.35 -18.12 -0.12
CA PRO A 29 -33.55 -17.26 0.73
C PRO A 29 -32.14 -17.20 0.15
N TYR A 30 -31.76 -16.04 -0.36
CA TYR A 30 -30.40 -15.78 -0.83
C TYR A 30 -29.50 -15.78 0.41
N TYR A 31 -28.92 -16.94 0.71
CA TYR A 31 -27.90 -17.07 1.73
C TYR A 31 -26.76 -16.12 1.36
N SER A 32 -26.64 -15.03 2.10
CA SER A 32 -25.63 -14.01 1.84
C SER A 32 -24.24 -14.61 2.05
N ARG A 33 -23.59 -14.98 0.95
CA ARG A 33 -22.20 -15.43 0.94
C ARG A 33 -21.19 -14.29 1.19
N ALA A 34 -21.63 -13.13 1.66
CA ALA A 34 -20.78 -11.95 1.86
C ALA A 34 -19.57 -12.24 2.77
N SER A 35 -19.73 -13.06 3.81
CA SER A 35 -18.62 -13.50 4.69
C SER A 35 -17.68 -14.55 4.07
N GLN A 36 -18.13 -15.23 3.01
CA GLN A 36 -17.36 -16.24 2.29
C GLN A 36 -16.52 -15.65 1.16
N ARG A 37 -16.82 -14.44 0.70
CA ARG A 37 -16.04 -13.72 -0.32
C ARG A 37 -14.73 -13.19 0.28
N PRO A 38 -13.61 -13.19 -0.48
CA PRO A 38 -12.44 -12.42 -0.12
C PRO A 38 -12.75 -10.92 -0.02
N ALA A 39 -11.98 -10.21 0.80
CA ALA A 39 -12.09 -8.76 0.98
C ALA A 39 -10.74 -8.07 0.75
N PHE A 40 -10.74 -6.94 0.05
CA PHE A 40 -9.58 -6.06 -0.03
C PHE A 40 -9.48 -5.25 1.25
N THR A 41 -8.39 -5.43 1.99
CA THR A 41 -8.25 -4.93 3.38
C THR A 41 -7.43 -3.65 3.50
N HIS A 42 -6.52 -3.43 2.56
CA HIS A 42 -5.54 -2.32 2.59
C HIS A 42 -5.51 -1.55 1.27
N GLY A 43 -6.65 -1.54 0.56
CA GLY A 43 -6.84 -0.77 -0.65
C GLY A 43 -6.09 -1.29 -1.88
N VAL A 44 -5.79 -0.34 -2.77
CA VAL A 44 -4.89 -0.51 -3.92
C VAL A 44 -3.88 0.63 -3.92
N GLN A 45 -2.70 0.36 -4.46
CA GLN A 45 -1.66 1.36 -4.66
C GLN A 45 -0.97 1.14 -6.00
N SER A 46 -0.37 2.20 -6.53
CA SER A 46 0.51 2.14 -7.69
C SER A 46 1.85 2.81 -7.39
N GLY A 47 2.87 2.52 -8.19
CA GLY A 47 4.21 3.09 -8.01
C GLY A 47 5.16 2.64 -9.10
N ASP A 48 6.40 3.11 -9.02
CA ASP A 48 7.42 2.95 -10.06
C ASP A 48 6.82 3.10 -11.48
N VAL A 49 6.20 4.24 -11.75
CA VAL A 49 5.49 4.54 -13.00
C VAL A 49 6.41 5.34 -13.92
N ASP A 50 6.62 4.83 -15.13
CA ASP A 50 7.34 5.50 -16.21
C ASP A 50 6.40 5.79 -17.39
N ALA A 51 6.97 6.08 -18.57
CA ALA A 51 6.20 6.44 -19.76
C ALA A 51 5.41 5.28 -20.38
N THR A 52 5.71 4.03 -20.03
CA THR A 52 5.16 2.83 -20.69
C THR A 52 4.74 1.72 -19.72
N SER A 53 5.00 1.88 -18.42
CA SER A 53 4.76 0.83 -17.43
C SER A 53 4.58 1.38 -16.01
N GLY A 54 3.97 0.58 -15.14
CA GLY A 54 3.71 0.94 -13.74
C GLY A 54 3.41 -0.28 -12.88
N MET A 55 3.89 -0.28 -11.64
CA MET A 55 3.56 -1.33 -10.67
C MET A 55 2.19 -1.05 -10.05
N VAL A 56 1.38 -2.09 -9.89
CA VAL A 56 0.12 -2.06 -9.12
C VAL A 56 0.14 -3.13 -8.03
N TRP A 57 -0.49 -2.83 -6.89
CA TRP A 57 -0.53 -3.70 -5.72
C TRP A 57 -1.92 -3.70 -5.06
N THR A 58 -2.26 -4.82 -4.40
CA THR A 58 -3.37 -4.92 -3.44
C THR A 58 -3.06 -5.99 -2.38
N ARG A 59 -3.85 -6.01 -1.30
CA ARG A 59 -3.83 -7.07 -0.28
C ARG A 59 -5.24 -7.56 0.04
N THR A 60 -5.40 -8.88 0.07
CA THR A 60 -6.65 -9.58 0.41
C THR A 60 -6.65 -10.04 1.88
N ASP A 61 -7.79 -10.52 2.39
CA ASP A 61 -7.91 -11.10 3.74
C ASP A 61 -7.55 -12.59 3.82
N ARG A 62 -7.49 -13.28 2.68
CA ARG A 62 -7.34 -14.74 2.55
C ARG A 62 -6.69 -15.14 1.22
N PRO A 63 -6.31 -16.42 1.01
CA PRO A 63 -5.82 -16.91 -0.28
C PRO A 63 -6.87 -16.71 -1.39
N ALA A 64 -6.52 -15.96 -2.44
CA ALA A 64 -7.45 -15.61 -3.50
C ALA A 64 -6.76 -15.38 -4.85
N ILE A 65 -7.55 -15.34 -5.93
CA ILE A 65 -7.10 -15.02 -7.29
C ILE A 65 -7.58 -13.63 -7.69
N SER A 66 -6.67 -12.76 -8.14
CA SER A 66 -7.03 -11.42 -8.66
C SER A 66 -7.43 -11.43 -10.15
N THR A 67 -8.57 -10.82 -10.49
CA THR A 67 -9.21 -10.77 -11.82
C THR A 67 -9.85 -9.39 -12.12
N THR A 68 -10.43 -9.17 -13.32
CA THR A 68 -10.96 -7.85 -13.74
C THR A 68 -12.28 -7.95 -14.55
N GLU A 69 -13.35 -7.24 -14.13
CA GLU A 69 -14.62 -7.07 -14.89
C GLU A 69 -15.51 -5.96 -14.27
N SER A 70 -16.30 -5.15 -14.97
CA SER A 70 -16.39 -4.85 -16.40
C SER A 70 -15.82 -3.45 -16.73
N PHE A 71 -14.93 -3.34 -17.70
CA PHE A 71 -14.43 -2.11 -18.34
C PHE A 71 -14.73 -2.32 -19.82
N ALA A 72 -15.44 -1.41 -20.49
CA ALA A 72 -15.96 -1.66 -21.84
C ALA A 72 -14.91 -2.06 -22.89
N ASN A 73 -13.64 -1.69 -22.68
CA ASN A 73 -12.49 -2.05 -23.53
C ASN A 73 -11.25 -2.49 -22.71
N ALA A 74 -11.42 -3.27 -21.61
CA ALA A 74 -10.26 -3.72 -20.83
C ALA A 74 -9.48 -4.87 -21.48
N THR A 75 -8.16 -4.77 -21.43
CA THR A 75 -7.26 -5.93 -21.52
C THR A 75 -7.37 -6.74 -20.23
N ARG A 76 -7.94 -7.95 -20.29
CA ARG A 76 -7.88 -8.89 -19.17
C ARG A 76 -6.47 -9.48 -19.09
N LEU A 77 -5.90 -9.47 -17.90
CA LEU A 77 -4.57 -10.01 -17.62
C LEU A 77 -4.67 -11.36 -16.91
N ALA A 78 -3.64 -12.19 -17.02
CA ALA A 78 -3.59 -13.51 -16.37
C ALA A 78 -3.77 -13.38 -14.84
N PRO A 79 -4.50 -14.30 -14.18
CA PRO A 79 -4.66 -14.29 -12.73
C PRO A 79 -3.34 -14.34 -11.97
N LEU A 80 -3.34 -13.84 -10.73
CA LEU A 80 -2.25 -13.99 -9.76
C LEU A 80 -2.83 -14.48 -8.43
N ASP A 81 -2.18 -15.47 -7.84
CA ASP A 81 -2.57 -16.09 -6.58
C ASP A 81 -2.00 -15.30 -5.39
N THR A 82 -2.79 -15.16 -4.32
CA THR A 82 -2.35 -14.64 -3.02
C THR A 82 -2.09 -15.80 -2.06
N SER A 83 -1.13 -15.67 -1.14
CA SER A 83 -0.82 -16.73 -0.17
C SER A 83 -0.41 -16.16 1.19
N PRO A 84 -0.47 -16.96 2.29
CA PRO A 84 0.04 -16.51 3.59
C PRO A 84 1.54 -16.16 3.55
N ALA A 85 2.30 -16.78 2.64
CA ALA A 85 3.71 -16.50 2.47
C ALA A 85 3.98 -15.05 2.03
N SER A 86 3.11 -14.44 1.22
CA SER A 86 3.19 -13.02 0.85
C SER A 86 2.27 -12.11 1.68
N ASP A 87 1.74 -12.60 2.81
CA ASP A 87 0.69 -11.91 3.59
C ASP A 87 -0.51 -11.48 2.73
N TYR A 88 -0.86 -12.33 1.75
CA TYR A 88 -1.94 -12.13 0.79
C TYR A 88 -1.81 -10.86 -0.07
N THR A 89 -0.60 -10.31 -0.18
CA THR A 89 -0.26 -9.24 -1.13
C THR A 89 -0.10 -9.80 -2.54
N VAL A 90 -0.44 -8.97 -3.53
CA VAL A 90 -0.21 -9.20 -4.96
C VAL A 90 0.46 -7.97 -5.54
N LYS A 91 1.50 -8.17 -6.35
CA LYS A 91 2.16 -7.13 -7.14
C LYS A 91 2.15 -7.49 -8.62
N ARG A 92 1.95 -6.50 -9.48
CA ARG A 92 2.04 -6.68 -10.94
C ARG A 92 2.62 -5.46 -11.63
N LEU A 93 3.65 -5.67 -12.44
CA LEU A 93 4.07 -4.69 -13.43
C LEU A 93 3.07 -4.72 -14.61
N LEU A 94 2.45 -3.59 -14.88
CA LEU A 94 1.72 -3.33 -16.12
C LEU A 94 2.72 -2.76 -17.13
N THR A 95 2.73 -3.27 -18.35
CA THR A 95 3.64 -2.88 -19.45
C THR A 95 2.84 -2.43 -20.68
N ASP A 96 3.56 -1.95 -21.70
CA ASP A 96 3.01 -1.63 -23.03
C ASP A 96 1.89 -0.57 -22.97
N LEU A 97 1.97 0.31 -21.98
CA LEU A 97 1.05 1.41 -21.75
C LEU A 97 1.40 2.59 -22.66
N ALA A 98 0.39 3.34 -23.09
CA ALA A 98 0.59 4.62 -23.76
C ALA A 98 1.07 5.68 -22.76
N SER A 99 1.95 6.59 -23.21
CA SER A 99 2.50 7.66 -22.38
C SER A 99 1.53 8.84 -22.20
N ASP A 100 1.69 9.55 -21.08
CA ASP A 100 0.79 10.62 -20.65
C ASP A 100 -0.72 10.26 -20.68
N GLN A 101 -1.06 9.04 -20.25
CA GLN A 101 -2.44 8.56 -20.16
C GLN A 101 -2.83 8.25 -18.72
N ASP A 102 -4.08 8.56 -18.36
CA ASP A 102 -4.71 8.05 -17.15
C ASP A 102 -5.03 6.56 -17.34
N ILE A 103 -4.28 5.72 -16.64
CA ILE A 103 -4.42 4.27 -16.59
C ILE A 103 -5.29 3.93 -15.39
N PHE A 104 -6.48 3.43 -15.65
CA PHE A 104 -7.36 2.86 -14.64
C PHE A 104 -7.12 1.36 -14.57
N TYR A 105 -7.08 0.81 -13.36
CA TYR A 105 -6.99 -0.63 -13.13
C TYR A 105 -8.00 -1.03 -12.05
N ARG A 106 -8.40 -2.29 -12.07
CA ARG A 106 -9.32 -2.87 -11.11
C ARG A 106 -8.85 -4.26 -10.73
N MET A 107 -9.12 -4.66 -9.50
CA MET A 107 -8.86 -6.00 -8.99
C MET A 107 -10.14 -6.57 -8.38
N ILE A 108 -10.34 -7.87 -8.57
CA ILE A 108 -11.47 -8.67 -8.07
C ILE A 108 -10.88 -9.98 -7.55
N ALA A 109 -11.02 -10.26 -6.27
CA ALA A 109 -10.47 -11.44 -5.64
C ALA A 109 -11.50 -12.58 -5.64
N ALA A 110 -11.13 -13.79 -6.01
CA ALA A 110 -11.98 -14.99 -5.88
C ALA A 110 -11.29 -16.01 -4.96
N ASP A 111 -12.04 -16.65 -4.04
CA ASP A 111 -11.46 -17.61 -3.09
C ASP A 111 -10.85 -18.82 -3.82
N LEU A 112 -9.65 -19.26 -3.43
CA LEU A 112 -9.00 -20.42 -4.04
C LEU A 112 -9.76 -21.74 -3.82
N SER A 113 -10.65 -21.80 -2.83
CA SER A 113 -11.45 -22.97 -2.47
C SER A 113 -12.86 -22.96 -3.09
N ASP A 114 -13.39 -21.77 -3.43
CA ASP A 114 -14.62 -21.58 -4.20
C ASP A 114 -14.46 -20.35 -5.12
N ILE A 115 -14.12 -20.60 -6.38
CA ILE A 115 -13.91 -19.55 -7.39
C ILE A 115 -15.17 -18.69 -7.66
N ASN A 116 -16.35 -19.11 -7.20
CA ASN A 116 -17.60 -18.34 -7.30
C ASN A 116 -17.79 -17.37 -6.11
N ALA A 117 -17.02 -17.52 -5.04
CA ALA A 117 -16.95 -16.58 -3.93
C ALA A 117 -16.03 -15.41 -4.33
N VAL A 118 -16.54 -14.49 -5.15
CA VAL A 118 -15.77 -13.31 -5.63
C VAL A 118 -16.09 -12.05 -4.84
N SER A 119 -15.07 -11.24 -4.59
CA SER A 119 -15.10 -10.00 -3.84
C SER A 119 -15.88 -8.90 -4.56
N GLU A 120 -16.23 -7.84 -3.83
CA GLU A 120 -16.51 -6.56 -4.49
C GLU A 120 -15.23 -6.06 -5.21
N PRO A 121 -15.37 -5.40 -6.37
CA PRO A 121 -14.24 -4.87 -7.12
C PRO A 121 -13.59 -3.68 -6.40
N ILE A 122 -12.26 -3.62 -6.41
CA ILE A 122 -11.51 -2.42 -6.02
C ILE A 122 -10.83 -1.78 -7.23
N VAL A 123 -10.89 -0.44 -7.34
CA VAL A 123 -10.40 0.32 -8.49
C VAL A 123 -9.31 1.28 -8.02
N GLY A 124 -8.25 1.40 -8.82
CA GLY A 124 -7.23 2.43 -8.68
C GLY A 124 -6.87 3.05 -10.02
N ARG A 125 -6.10 4.12 -10.01
CA ARG A 125 -5.56 4.76 -11.21
C ARG A 125 -4.16 5.34 -11.00
N PHE A 126 -3.48 5.58 -12.10
CA PHE A 126 -2.27 6.41 -12.19
C PHE A 126 -2.20 7.11 -13.55
N ARG A 127 -1.31 8.08 -13.70
CA ARG A 127 -0.95 8.64 -15.02
C ARG A 127 0.45 8.18 -15.41
N THR A 128 0.63 7.65 -16.61
CA THR A 128 1.97 7.35 -17.14
C THR A 128 2.78 8.62 -17.36
N ALA A 129 4.10 8.53 -17.25
CA ALA A 129 4.97 9.68 -17.50
C ALA A 129 4.85 10.17 -18.97
N PRO A 130 5.06 11.47 -19.24
CA PRO A 130 4.95 12.00 -20.58
C PRO A 130 6.18 11.68 -21.45
N SER A 131 5.99 11.32 -22.72
CA SER A 131 7.11 11.26 -23.69
C SER A 131 7.51 12.65 -24.22
N SER A 132 6.64 13.65 -24.07
CA SER A 132 6.86 15.04 -24.48
C SER A 132 7.24 15.94 -23.29
N LYS A 133 7.67 17.17 -23.55
CA LYS A 133 7.85 18.17 -22.49
C LYS A 133 6.50 18.73 -22.06
N ARG A 134 6.15 18.55 -20.80
CA ARG A 134 5.07 19.26 -20.08
C ARG A 134 5.51 19.53 -18.65
N ASP A 135 4.81 20.42 -17.95
CA ASP A 135 5.02 20.60 -16.50
C ASP A 135 4.83 19.28 -15.76
N VAL A 136 5.69 19.02 -14.77
CA VAL A 136 5.63 17.87 -13.87
C VAL A 136 5.41 18.39 -12.46
N ARG A 137 4.42 17.84 -11.75
CA ARG A 137 4.12 18.18 -10.35
C ARG A 137 4.23 16.93 -9.50
N PHE A 138 5.14 16.91 -8.53
CA PHE A 138 5.18 15.86 -7.53
C PHE A 138 5.12 16.44 -6.12
N ALA A 139 4.71 15.61 -5.17
CA ALA A 139 4.80 15.90 -3.74
C ALA A 139 5.84 14.97 -3.10
N TRP A 140 6.37 15.34 -1.94
CA TRP A 140 7.26 14.47 -1.16
C TRP A 140 6.97 14.61 0.35
N SER A 141 7.24 13.55 1.11
CA SER A 141 7.14 13.51 2.58
C SER A 141 7.91 12.30 3.13
N GLY A 142 8.16 12.28 4.44
CA GLY A 142 8.66 11.13 5.21
C GLY A 142 7.90 10.96 6.53
N ASP A 143 8.52 10.29 7.50
CA ASP A 143 8.24 10.39 8.94
C ASP A 143 6.80 10.06 9.38
N THR A 144 6.20 9.02 8.79
CA THR A 144 4.79 8.68 8.99
C THR A 144 4.52 8.01 10.34
N ALA A 145 3.86 8.76 11.24
CA ALA A 145 3.52 8.37 12.61
C ALA A 145 4.73 8.22 13.57
N GLY A 146 5.88 8.79 13.23
CA GLY A 146 7.13 8.65 14.01
C GLY A 146 7.14 9.24 15.41
N GLN A 147 6.35 10.27 15.65
CA GLN A 147 6.31 10.99 16.93
C GLN A 147 5.39 10.33 17.98
N GLY A 148 4.92 9.11 17.76
CA GLY A 148 4.01 8.41 18.68
C GLY A 148 2.51 8.71 18.48
N TRP A 149 2.17 9.49 17.45
CA TRP A 149 0.80 9.82 17.06
C TRP A 149 0.45 9.08 15.77
N GLY A 150 -0.48 8.12 15.84
CA GLY A 150 -0.87 7.27 14.72
C GLY A 150 -2.07 7.82 13.95
N ILE A 151 -3.18 7.06 13.96
CA ILE A 151 -4.41 7.37 13.24
C ILE A 151 -5.50 7.65 14.27
N ASP A 152 -6.01 8.87 14.35
CA ASP A 152 -7.20 9.21 15.15
C ASP A 152 -8.50 9.09 14.33
N GLU A 153 -9.64 9.48 14.92
CA GLU A 153 -10.93 9.55 14.22
C GLU A 153 -10.90 10.44 12.95
N THR A 154 -10.00 11.43 12.92
CA THR A 154 -9.88 12.37 11.82
C THR A 154 -8.96 11.85 10.70
N GLY A 155 -7.99 11.01 11.06
CA GLY A 155 -7.02 10.36 10.17
C GLY A 155 -5.83 11.23 9.80
N MET A 156 -4.88 10.66 9.07
CA MET A 156 -3.64 11.30 8.60
C MET A 156 -3.89 12.34 7.49
N LYS A 157 -4.46 13.50 7.87
CA LYS A 157 -4.90 14.57 6.94
C LYS A 157 -3.83 15.06 5.96
N THR A 158 -2.54 14.92 6.25
CA THR A 158 -1.44 15.27 5.35
C THR A 158 -1.61 14.62 3.96
N TYR A 159 -1.97 13.34 3.91
CA TYR A 159 -2.23 12.62 2.65
C TYR A 159 -3.43 13.20 1.89
N SER A 160 -4.47 13.64 2.60
CA SER A 160 -5.63 14.33 2.01
C SER A 160 -5.26 15.70 1.41
N THR A 161 -4.28 16.38 2.00
CA THR A 161 -3.75 17.65 1.49
C THR A 161 -2.91 17.41 0.25
N ILE A 162 -2.01 16.41 0.27
CA ILE A 162 -1.23 16.00 -0.91
C ILE A 162 -2.17 15.66 -2.08
N ALA A 163 -3.23 14.88 -1.85
CA ALA A 163 -4.20 14.51 -2.88
C ALA A 163 -4.87 15.73 -3.56
N LYS A 164 -5.16 16.79 -2.81
CA LYS A 164 -5.76 18.04 -3.35
C LYS A 164 -4.81 18.81 -4.28
N HIS A 165 -3.50 18.62 -4.16
CA HIS A 165 -2.53 19.22 -5.08
C HIS A 165 -2.41 18.46 -6.42
N THR A 166 -3.10 17.31 -6.56
CA THR A 166 -3.14 16.48 -7.78
C THR A 166 -1.75 16.25 -8.40
N PRO A 167 -0.77 15.72 -7.66
CA PRO A 167 0.55 15.43 -8.22
C PRO A 167 0.52 14.24 -9.19
N ASP A 168 1.42 14.25 -10.17
CA ASP A 168 1.73 13.14 -11.08
C ASP A 168 2.18 11.89 -10.31
N PHE A 169 2.93 12.09 -9.23
CA PHE A 169 3.38 11.06 -8.29
C PHE A 169 3.75 11.67 -6.93
N PHE A 170 3.80 10.83 -5.90
CA PHE A 170 4.22 11.16 -4.54
C PHE A 170 5.52 10.40 -4.22
N LEU A 171 6.52 11.11 -3.72
CA LEU A 171 7.76 10.52 -3.19
C LEU A 171 7.58 10.27 -1.69
N HIS A 172 7.71 9.02 -1.26
CA HIS A 172 7.84 8.73 0.17
C HIS A 172 9.31 8.46 0.47
N SER A 173 9.94 9.38 1.21
CA SER A 173 11.40 9.50 1.36
C SER A 173 12.01 8.64 2.48
N GLY A 174 11.31 7.58 2.90
CA GLY A 174 11.68 6.75 4.04
C GLY A 174 10.87 7.09 5.28
N ASP A 175 11.00 6.27 6.32
CA ASP A 175 10.17 6.32 7.52
C ASP A 175 8.66 6.30 7.17
N THR A 176 8.30 5.44 6.22
CA THR A 176 6.91 5.09 5.91
C THR A 176 6.27 4.35 7.08
N ILE A 177 7.08 3.66 7.87
CA ILE A 177 6.69 3.00 9.11
C ILE A 177 7.69 3.28 10.23
N TYR A 178 7.29 2.98 11.47
CA TYR A 178 8.17 3.03 12.64
C TYR A 178 8.17 1.69 13.36
N ALA A 179 9.02 0.78 12.91
CA ALA A 179 9.11 -0.60 13.40
C ALA A 179 9.59 -0.70 14.86
N ASP A 180 10.30 0.31 15.36
CA ASP A 180 10.83 0.38 16.72
C ASP A 180 10.11 1.41 17.61
N GLY A 181 9.15 2.13 17.03
CA GLY A 181 8.28 3.10 17.69
C GLY A 181 6.93 2.46 18.07
N ALA A 182 6.89 1.87 19.27
CA ALA A 182 5.67 1.32 19.86
C ALA A 182 4.62 2.43 20.09
N LEU A 183 3.44 2.29 19.49
CA LEU A 183 2.32 3.19 19.75
C LEU A 183 1.55 2.75 21.00
N LYS A 184 0.82 3.70 21.59
CA LYS A 184 -0.13 3.47 22.68
C LYS A 184 -1.55 3.66 22.17
N ASP A 185 -2.50 2.89 22.66
CA ASP A 185 -3.92 3.04 22.28
C ASP A 185 -4.45 4.45 22.60
N GLU A 186 -4.00 5.03 23.72
CA GLU A 186 -4.27 6.43 24.10
C GLU A 186 -3.00 7.16 24.56
N VAL A 187 -2.93 8.47 24.28
CA VAL A 187 -1.84 9.36 24.74
C VAL A 187 -2.45 10.67 25.25
N ASP A 188 -2.04 11.12 26.44
CA ASP A 188 -2.52 12.39 27.02
C ASP A 188 -1.97 13.60 26.25
N LEU A 189 -2.84 14.56 25.94
CA LEU A 189 -2.49 15.76 25.18
C LEU A 189 -2.07 16.91 26.11
N PRO A 190 -1.05 17.71 25.73
CA PRO A 190 -0.76 18.98 26.39
C PRO A 190 -1.97 19.90 26.38
N GLY A 191 -2.41 20.36 27.56
CA GLY A 191 -3.64 21.14 27.71
C GLY A 191 -4.91 20.33 28.02
N GLY A 192 -4.81 18.99 28.07
CA GLY A 192 -5.91 18.09 28.43
C GLY A 192 -6.59 17.44 27.23
N GLY A 193 -7.35 16.38 27.52
CA GLY A 193 -7.86 15.46 26.49
C GLY A 193 -6.85 14.36 26.16
N LYS A 194 -7.25 13.47 25.26
CA LYS A 194 -6.45 12.31 24.84
C LYS A 194 -6.48 12.16 23.33
N TRP A 195 -5.32 11.91 22.72
CA TRP A 195 -5.24 11.25 21.44
C TRP A 195 -5.68 9.80 21.62
N LYS A 196 -6.53 9.31 20.71
CA LYS A 196 -6.97 7.92 20.69
C LYS A 196 -6.65 7.35 19.32
N ASN A 197 -5.79 6.35 19.27
CA ASN A 197 -5.52 5.65 18.04
C ASN A 197 -6.70 4.74 17.66
N VAL A 198 -6.91 4.49 16.37
CA VAL A 198 -7.74 3.38 15.90
C VAL A 198 -7.21 2.07 16.49
N VAL A 199 -8.08 1.04 16.56
CA VAL A 199 -7.72 -0.27 17.12
C VAL A 199 -6.44 -0.79 16.45
N MET A 200 -5.33 -0.76 17.20
CA MET A 200 -4.02 -1.08 16.64
C MET A 200 -3.84 -2.59 16.54
N LEU A 201 -3.01 -3.01 15.58
CA LEU A 201 -2.48 -4.37 15.48
C LEU A 201 -1.46 -4.62 16.60
N ASP A 202 -1.34 -5.85 17.09
CA ASP A 202 -0.47 -6.15 18.22
C ASP A 202 1.02 -5.92 17.92
N GLY A 203 1.45 -6.13 16.67
CA GLY A 203 2.78 -5.75 16.22
C GLY A 203 3.11 -4.27 16.43
N LYS A 204 2.08 -3.38 16.44
CA LYS A 204 2.27 -1.94 16.61
C LYS A 204 2.43 -1.48 18.08
N ARG A 205 2.15 -2.36 19.05
CA ARG A 205 2.25 -2.08 20.50
C ARG A 205 3.63 -2.31 21.11
N LYS A 206 4.60 -2.80 20.33
CA LYS A 206 5.99 -3.00 20.73
C LYS A 206 6.95 -2.76 19.55
N VAL A 207 8.25 -3.02 19.75
CA VAL A 207 9.21 -3.12 18.65
C VAL A 207 8.95 -4.37 17.81
N ALA A 208 9.11 -4.28 16.49
CA ALA A 208 8.94 -5.39 15.57
C ALA A 208 10.18 -6.29 15.56
N GLU A 209 9.95 -7.58 15.75
CA GLU A 209 10.99 -8.62 15.75
C GLU A 209 10.67 -9.71 14.74
N THR A 210 9.40 -10.11 14.62
CA THR A 210 8.94 -11.12 13.66
C THR A 210 8.49 -10.48 12.34
N LEU A 211 8.45 -11.27 11.26
CA LEU A 211 8.00 -10.79 9.95
C LEU A 211 6.56 -10.25 9.99
N ASP A 212 5.67 -10.88 10.75
CA ASP A 212 4.28 -10.44 10.87
C ASP A 212 4.16 -9.15 11.70
N GLU A 213 5.01 -8.97 12.72
CA GLU A 213 5.11 -7.70 13.45
C GLU A 213 5.62 -6.55 12.56
N TYR A 214 6.56 -6.82 11.64
CA TYR A 214 6.98 -5.84 10.62
C TYR A 214 5.84 -5.54 9.64
N ARG A 215 5.13 -6.55 9.15
CA ARG A 215 3.96 -6.38 8.26
C ARG A 215 2.85 -5.56 8.94
N ASP A 216 2.64 -5.74 10.24
CA ASP A 216 1.65 -4.99 11.01
C ASP A 216 1.95 -3.48 11.09
N GLN A 217 3.23 -3.08 11.02
CA GLN A 217 3.59 -1.66 10.91
C GLN A 217 3.05 -1.03 9.61
N TRP A 218 3.19 -1.74 8.49
CA TRP A 218 2.70 -1.31 7.17
C TRP A 218 1.18 -1.29 7.13
N LYS A 219 0.56 -2.40 7.54
CA LYS A 219 -0.90 -2.55 7.61
C LYS A 219 -1.52 -1.41 8.41
N TYR A 220 -0.95 -1.07 9.57
CA TYR A 220 -1.48 -0.01 10.42
C TYR A 220 -1.60 1.32 9.68
N ASN A 221 -0.54 1.81 9.02
CA ASN A 221 -0.61 3.06 8.25
C ASN A 221 -1.57 2.94 7.04
N MET A 222 -1.71 1.75 6.46
CA MET A 222 -2.69 1.45 5.42
C MET A 222 -4.14 1.26 5.92
N MET A 223 -4.42 1.39 7.23
CA MET A 223 -5.79 1.50 7.75
C MET A 223 -6.33 2.93 7.65
N ASP A 224 -5.47 3.93 7.39
CA ASP A 224 -5.91 5.32 7.30
C ASP A 224 -6.66 5.62 5.99
N LYS A 225 -7.84 6.23 6.12
CA LYS A 225 -8.71 6.59 4.99
C LYS A 225 -8.08 7.57 3.99
N HIS A 226 -7.17 8.44 4.42
CA HIS A 226 -6.51 9.41 3.53
C HIS A 226 -5.29 8.81 2.84
N VAL A 227 -4.54 7.93 3.52
CA VAL A 227 -3.51 7.08 2.90
C VAL A 227 -4.15 6.26 1.78
N LEU A 228 -5.20 5.48 2.10
CA LEU A 228 -5.94 4.67 1.14
C LEU A 228 -6.47 5.50 -0.05
N ALA A 229 -7.03 6.69 0.22
CA ALA A 229 -7.55 7.56 -0.82
C ALA A 229 -6.45 8.14 -1.74
N LEU A 230 -5.27 8.47 -1.21
CA LEU A 230 -4.14 8.92 -2.03
C LEU A 230 -3.58 7.77 -2.87
N SER A 231 -3.30 6.63 -2.25
CA SER A 231 -2.73 5.45 -2.92
C SER A 231 -3.57 4.95 -4.09
N ALA A 232 -4.90 5.07 -4.00
CA ALA A 232 -5.81 4.69 -5.07
C ALA A 232 -5.75 5.61 -6.32
N ILE A 233 -5.20 6.82 -6.22
CA ILE A 233 -5.21 7.80 -7.33
C ILE A 233 -3.84 8.39 -7.71
N CYS A 234 -2.81 8.18 -6.89
CA CYS A 234 -1.49 8.77 -7.05
C CYS A 234 -0.40 7.69 -6.88
N PRO A 235 0.49 7.50 -7.86
CA PRO A 235 1.66 6.64 -7.70
C PRO A 235 2.51 7.09 -6.52
N THR A 236 2.82 6.16 -5.61
CA THR A 236 3.83 6.39 -4.57
C THR A 236 5.13 5.73 -5.00
N PHE A 237 6.20 6.51 -5.09
CA PHE A 237 7.54 6.00 -5.34
C PHE A 237 8.26 5.93 -4.00
N TYR A 238 8.40 4.72 -3.47
CA TYR A 238 8.97 4.49 -2.15
C TYR A 238 10.51 4.51 -2.17
N GLN A 239 11.05 5.14 -1.14
CA GLN A 239 12.37 4.95 -0.58
C GLN A 239 12.20 4.36 0.83
N TRP A 240 13.26 3.82 1.41
CA TRP A 240 13.32 3.55 2.85
C TRP A 240 14.39 4.39 3.52
N ASP A 241 14.27 4.58 4.82
CA ASP A 241 15.37 5.00 5.66
C ASP A 241 15.58 3.97 6.79
N ASP A 242 15.77 4.37 8.05
CA ASP A 242 16.07 3.41 9.11
C ASP A 242 14.88 2.87 9.86
N HIS A 243 13.80 3.63 10.05
CA HIS A 243 12.67 3.17 10.87
C HIS A 243 11.80 2.09 10.20
N GLU A 244 12.04 1.79 8.93
CA GLU A 244 11.64 0.53 8.28
C GLU A 244 12.22 -0.71 8.96
N VAL A 245 13.42 -0.60 9.55
CA VAL A 245 14.12 -1.66 10.29
C VAL A 245 14.11 -1.33 11.79
N LEU A 246 14.79 -0.25 12.19
CA LEU A 246 14.83 0.37 13.51
C LEU A 246 15.72 1.63 13.49
N ASN A 247 15.46 2.61 14.36
CA ASN A 247 16.22 3.88 14.47
C ASN A 247 17.75 3.71 14.33
N ASN A 248 18.37 4.52 13.48
CA ASN A 248 19.80 4.50 13.19
C ASN A 248 20.30 3.13 12.75
N TRP A 249 19.55 2.42 11.91
CA TRP A 249 19.99 1.18 11.29
C TRP A 249 21.25 1.39 10.44
N SER A 250 22.20 0.48 10.67
CA SER A 250 23.31 0.08 9.82
C SER A 250 23.57 -1.41 10.09
N ASP A 251 24.28 -2.10 9.21
CA ASP A 251 24.61 -3.53 9.38
C ASP A 251 25.49 -3.83 10.62
N SER A 252 26.02 -2.79 11.27
CA SER A 252 26.83 -2.85 12.49
C SER A 252 26.06 -2.54 13.78
N LYS A 253 24.72 -2.43 13.75
CA LYS A 253 23.92 -2.05 14.93
C LYS A 253 24.06 -3.11 16.04
N ASP A 254 24.55 -2.71 17.20
CA ASP A 254 24.52 -3.52 18.41
C ASP A 254 23.18 -3.31 19.17
N LEU A 255 22.47 -4.41 19.44
CA LEU A 255 21.23 -4.45 20.22
C LEU A 255 21.41 -5.14 21.59
N SER A 256 22.64 -5.54 21.95
CA SER A 256 22.93 -6.30 23.17
C SER A 256 22.44 -5.63 24.45
N LYS A 257 22.38 -4.30 24.47
CA LYS A 257 21.94 -3.45 25.59
C LYS A 257 20.54 -2.82 25.40
N ASP A 258 19.84 -3.13 24.32
CA ASP A 258 18.48 -2.61 24.07
C ASP A 258 17.43 -3.63 24.55
N ASP A 259 16.99 -3.50 25.78
CA ASP A 259 16.05 -4.43 26.45
C ASP A 259 14.66 -4.48 25.81
N ARG A 260 14.35 -3.59 24.86
CA ARG A 260 13.11 -3.66 24.06
C ARG A 260 13.10 -4.88 23.14
N TYR A 261 14.27 -5.34 22.70
CA TYR A 261 14.45 -6.44 21.75
C TYR A 261 14.91 -7.71 22.45
N LYS A 262 14.27 -8.84 22.12
CA LYS A 262 14.72 -10.19 22.45
C LYS A 262 15.62 -10.75 21.34
N GLU A 263 15.25 -10.53 20.08
CA GLU A 263 16.12 -10.76 18.93
C GLU A 263 17.26 -9.74 18.94
N LYS A 264 18.50 -10.22 18.97
CA LYS A 264 19.70 -9.36 19.04
C LYS A 264 20.47 -9.30 17.71
N SER A 265 20.15 -10.15 16.75
CA SER A 265 20.79 -10.15 15.43
C SER A 265 20.15 -9.09 14.53
N ILE A 266 20.89 -7.99 14.27
CA ILE A 266 20.43 -6.95 13.34
C ILE A 266 20.15 -7.51 11.94
N HIS A 267 20.95 -8.46 11.44
CA HIS A 267 20.75 -9.04 10.12
C HIS A 267 19.43 -9.83 10.02
N VAL A 268 18.99 -10.48 11.11
CA VAL A 268 17.70 -11.18 11.15
C VAL A 268 16.53 -10.20 11.13
N LEU A 269 16.64 -9.09 11.87
CA LEU A 269 15.65 -8.01 11.85
C LEU A 269 15.58 -7.33 10.48
N ALA A 270 16.74 -6.93 9.92
CA ALA A 270 16.85 -6.31 8.60
C ALA A 270 16.30 -7.22 7.49
N ALA A 271 16.56 -8.53 7.52
CA ALA A 271 15.99 -9.46 6.54
C ALA A 271 14.45 -9.57 6.61
N ARG A 272 13.88 -9.52 7.82
CA ARG A 272 12.41 -9.51 8.02
C ARG A 272 11.80 -8.18 7.58
N ALA A 273 12.44 -7.07 7.95
CA ALA A 273 12.06 -5.72 7.58
C ALA A 273 12.09 -5.50 6.06
N ALA A 274 13.19 -5.84 5.39
CA ALA A 274 13.36 -5.73 3.94
C ALA A 274 12.30 -6.55 3.19
N ARG A 275 11.99 -7.76 3.67
CA ARG A 275 10.91 -8.57 3.12
C ARG A 275 9.55 -7.88 3.25
N ALA A 276 9.20 -7.36 4.43
CA ALA A 276 7.96 -6.62 4.62
C ALA A 276 7.89 -5.36 3.74
N PHE A 277 8.97 -4.57 3.65
CA PHE A 277 9.09 -3.41 2.77
C PHE A 277 8.82 -3.78 1.30
N HIS A 278 9.46 -4.85 0.78
CA HIS A 278 9.22 -5.28 -0.60
C HIS A 278 7.86 -5.97 -0.82
N GLU A 279 7.26 -6.60 0.18
CA GLU A 279 5.88 -7.13 0.09
C GLU A 279 4.84 -6.01 0.07
N MET A 280 5.07 -4.91 0.81
CA MET A 280 4.08 -3.85 1.04
C MET A 280 4.20 -2.65 0.12
N THR A 281 5.32 -2.49 -0.61
CA THR A 281 5.55 -1.35 -1.53
C THR A 281 5.46 -1.75 -3.01
N THR A 282 5.17 -0.75 -3.84
CA THR A 282 5.11 -0.82 -5.31
C THR A 282 6.47 -0.73 -6.01
N ILE A 283 7.56 -1.02 -5.31
CA ILE A 283 8.90 -1.08 -5.91
C ILE A 283 9.00 -2.26 -6.89
N ARG A 284 9.57 -2.00 -8.07
CA ARG A 284 9.87 -3.01 -9.10
C ARG A 284 10.90 -4.01 -8.59
N TYR A 285 10.70 -5.27 -8.94
CA TYR A 285 11.68 -6.32 -8.69
C TYR A 285 12.86 -6.17 -9.66
N GLU A 286 14.08 -6.11 -9.13
CA GLU A 286 15.33 -6.13 -9.89
C GLU A 286 15.93 -7.54 -9.83
N PRO A 287 15.88 -8.35 -10.92
CA PRO A 287 16.37 -9.72 -10.89
C PRO A 287 17.87 -9.85 -10.64
N SER A 288 18.67 -8.83 -10.99
CA SER A 288 20.13 -8.86 -10.76
C SER A 288 20.53 -8.61 -9.30
N GLU A 289 19.65 -7.99 -8.51
CA GLU A 289 19.86 -7.70 -7.09
C GLU A 289 18.51 -7.76 -6.35
N PRO A 290 18.02 -8.97 -6.01
CA PRO A 290 16.73 -9.14 -5.34
C PRO A 290 16.69 -8.39 -3.99
N GLY A 291 15.70 -7.51 -3.82
CA GLY A 291 15.60 -6.64 -2.62
C GLY A 291 16.32 -5.30 -2.74
N ARG A 292 16.81 -4.94 -3.92
CA ARG A 292 17.41 -3.61 -4.18
C ARG A 292 16.38 -2.48 -4.09
N VAL A 293 16.77 -1.39 -3.42
CA VAL A 293 15.95 -0.17 -3.30
C VAL A 293 16.41 0.95 -4.25
N TYR A 294 17.73 1.11 -4.45
CA TYR A 294 18.29 2.20 -5.26
C TYR A 294 18.04 2.01 -6.77
N ARG A 295 17.38 2.98 -7.41
CA ARG A 295 16.90 2.87 -8.81
C ARG A 295 16.68 4.25 -9.42
N LYS A 296 16.53 4.31 -10.75
CA LYS A 296 16.21 5.54 -11.48
C LYS A 296 14.84 5.39 -12.13
N ILE A 297 13.97 6.39 -11.96
CA ILE A 297 12.69 6.49 -12.66
C ILE A 297 12.73 7.71 -13.56
N SER A 298 12.61 7.49 -14.88
CA SER A 298 12.55 8.57 -15.87
C SER A 298 11.11 9.04 -16.06
N HIS A 299 10.81 10.25 -15.60
CA HIS A 299 9.51 10.90 -15.77
C HIS A 299 9.53 11.85 -16.97
N GLY A 300 9.70 11.26 -18.15
CA GLY A 300 9.77 11.97 -19.43
C GLY A 300 11.09 12.72 -19.67
N PRO A 301 11.14 13.63 -20.65
CA PRO A 301 12.36 14.35 -21.02
C PRO A 301 12.76 15.46 -20.02
N LEU A 302 11.92 15.78 -19.04
CA LEU A 302 12.20 16.83 -18.07
C LEU A 302 12.82 16.33 -16.78
N LEU A 303 12.52 15.12 -16.30
CA LEU A 303 12.89 14.67 -14.96
C LEU A 303 13.38 13.22 -14.94
N ASP A 304 14.57 13.00 -14.40
CA ASP A 304 14.99 11.71 -13.86
C ASP A 304 15.01 11.81 -12.33
N VAL A 305 14.40 10.84 -11.63
CA VAL A 305 14.44 10.72 -10.17
C VAL A 305 15.37 9.56 -9.77
N PHE A 306 16.35 9.83 -8.92
CA PHE A 306 17.39 8.90 -8.48
C PHE A 306 17.20 8.49 -7.03
N PHE A 307 16.56 7.35 -6.81
CA PHE A 307 16.40 6.76 -5.48
C PHE A 307 17.75 6.19 -5.03
N LEU A 308 18.21 6.63 -3.86
CA LEU A 308 19.41 6.13 -3.22
C LEU A 308 19.03 5.27 -2.02
N ASP A 309 19.68 4.12 -1.90
CA ASP A 309 19.71 3.37 -0.65
C ASP A 309 20.86 3.92 0.18
N MET A 310 20.56 4.53 1.32
CA MET A 310 21.57 5.09 2.23
C MET A 310 21.73 4.25 3.50
N ARG A 311 21.21 3.00 3.50
CA ARG A 311 21.14 2.16 4.71
C ARG A 311 21.69 0.73 4.51
N SER A 312 21.40 0.05 3.40
CA SER A 312 21.92 -1.31 3.15
C SER A 312 23.44 -1.39 3.07
N TYR A 313 24.07 -0.36 2.49
CA TYR A 313 25.46 -0.40 2.06
C TYR A 313 26.37 0.62 2.79
N ARG A 314 25.84 1.30 3.80
CA ARG A 314 26.57 2.30 4.60
C ARG A 314 27.52 1.64 5.60
N GLY A 315 28.54 2.38 6.01
CA GLY A 315 29.36 2.03 7.16
C GLY A 315 28.62 2.24 8.50
N PRO A 316 29.27 1.88 9.63
CA PRO A 316 28.72 2.08 10.96
C PRO A 316 28.31 3.53 11.25
N ASN A 317 27.39 3.71 12.19
CA ASN A 317 27.21 5.02 12.81
C ASN A 317 28.47 5.38 13.62
N GLY A 318 29.01 6.57 13.40
CA GLY A 318 30.17 7.10 14.11
C GLY A 318 29.96 8.57 14.51
N ALA A 319 31.05 9.27 14.79
CA ALA A 319 31.00 10.71 15.06
C ALA A 319 30.69 11.56 13.81
N ASN A 320 30.74 10.96 12.62
CA ASN A 320 30.59 11.63 11.31
C ASN A 320 31.62 12.75 11.09
N LEU A 321 32.85 12.53 11.57
CA LEU A 321 34.00 13.45 11.48
C LEU A 321 35.19 12.83 10.71
N ASP A 322 34.96 11.75 9.97
CA ASP A 322 36.01 11.05 9.22
C ASP A 322 36.51 11.89 8.02
N GLU A 323 37.76 12.34 8.08
CA GLU A 323 38.39 13.14 7.01
C GLU A 323 38.69 12.35 5.72
N THR A 324 38.56 11.02 5.77
CA THR A 324 38.86 10.13 4.63
C THR A 324 37.71 9.17 4.35
N LEU A 325 37.45 8.91 3.07
CA LEU A 325 36.45 7.94 2.65
C LEU A 325 36.99 6.51 2.78
N THR A 326 36.42 5.76 3.71
CA THR A 326 36.76 4.36 4.00
C THR A 326 35.49 3.50 3.95
N PRO A 327 35.60 2.16 4.02
CA PRO A 327 34.42 1.30 4.22
C PRO A 327 33.63 1.61 5.51
N LYS A 328 34.22 2.31 6.49
CA LYS A 328 33.52 2.71 7.73
C LYS A 328 32.79 4.05 7.61
N SER A 329 33.25 4.96 6.74
CA SER A 329 32.70 6.32 6.58
C SER A 329 31.84 6.50 5.31
N ARG A 330 31.59 5.44 4.54
CA ARG A 330 30.70 5.49 3.35
C ARG A 330 29.22 5.57 3.74
N MET A 331 28.46 6.42 3.05
CA MET A 331 27.00 6.53 3.20
C MET A 331 26.21 5.75 2.14
N ILE A 332 26.82 5.45 0.99
CA ILE A 332 26.24 4.64 -0.08
C ILE A 332 27.24 3.58 -0.54
N GLY A 333 26.74 2.51 -1.16
CA GLY A 333 27.56 1.40 -1.63
C GLY A 333 28.52 1.79 -2.75
N GLU A 334 29.58 1.01 -2.95
CA GLU A 334 30.54 1.27 -4.03
C GLU A 334 29.92 1.03 -5.41
N GLU A 335 29.19 -0.07 -5.58
CA GLU A 335 28.47 -0.37 -6.84
C GLU A 335 27.34 0.63 -7.10
N GLN A 336 26.60 1.03 -6.06
CA GLN A 336 25.64 2.12 -6.13
C GLN A 336 26.30 3.46 -6.51
N SER A 337 27.51 3.75 -6.02
CA SER A 337 28.27 4.96 -6.39
C SER A 337 28.71 4.92 -7.87
N LYS A 338 29.14 3.76 -8.37
CA LYS A 338 29.48 3.55 -9.80
C LYS A 338 28.23 3.67 -10.66
N TRP A 339 27.13 3.05 -10.25
CA TRP A 339 25.80 3.15 -10.87
C TRP A 339 25.34 4.60 -10.96
N LEU A 340 25.35 5.35 -9.85
CA LEU A 340 24.87 6.73 -9.80
C LEU A 340 25.66 7.64 -10.74
N LYS A 341 27.00 7.55 -10.73
CA LYS A 341 27.86 8.31 -11.66
C LYS A 341 27.53 8.02 -13.12
N ARG A 342 27.33 6.74 -13.47
CA ARG A 342 26.98 6.31 -14.83
C ARG A 342 25.59 6.80 -15.24
N GLU A 343 24.59 6.64 -14.38
CA GLU A 343 23.21 7.04 -14.70
C GLU A 343 23.05 8.56 -14.78
N LEU A 344 23.77 9.33 -13.95
CA LEU A 344 23.84 10.79 -14.05
C LEU A 344 24.51 11.24 -15.36
N ALA A 345 25.62 10.61 -15.75
CA ALA A 345 26.31 10.91 -17.01
C ALA A 345 25.46 10.56 -18.25
N ASN A 346 24.65 9.49 -18.17
CA ASN A 346 23.75 9.08 -19.24
C ASN A 346 22.43 9.89 -19.29
N SER A 347 22.07 10.59 -18.20
CA SER A 347 20.79 11.29 -18.07
C SER A 347 20.73 12.57 -18.90
N LYS A 348 19.82 12.57 -19.88
CA LYS A 348 19.49 13.73 -20.73
C LYS A 348 18.32 14.57 -20.19
N ALA A 349 17.74 14.18 -19.04
CA ALA A 349 16.68 14.94 -18.39
C ALA A 349 17.17 16.33 -17.96
N THR A 350 16.27 17.32 -18.00
CA THR A 350 16.56 18.70 -17.60
C THR A 350 16.83 18.79 -16.09
N TRP A 351 16.01 18.11 -15.31
CA TRP A 351 16.13 17.96 -13.86
C TRP A 351 16.58 16.54 -13.52
N LYS A 352 17.45 16.46 -12.51
CA LYS A 352 17.96 15.24 -11.89
C LYS A 352 17.72 15.44 -10.39
N VAL A 353 16.76 14.71 -9.84
CA VAL A 353 16.33 14.79 -8.43
C VAL A 353 16.85 13.57 -7.69
#